data_AF-A0A1V3C2C0-F1
#
_entry.id   AF-A0A1V3C2C0-F1
#
_cell.length_a   1.000
_cell.length_b   1.000
_cell.length_c   1.000
_cell.angle_alpha   90.00
_cell.angle_beta   90.00
_cell.angle_gamma   90.00
#
_symmetry.space_group_name_H-M   'P 1'
#
loop_
_entity.id
_entity.type
_entity.pdbx_description
1 polymer ?
#
loop_
_entity_poly.entity_id
_entity_poly.type
_entity_poly.pdbx_seq_one_letter_code
_entity_poly.pdbx_strand_id
1 'polypeptide(L)'
;MQDTAAVEWDRPAVWVHGGLHPANAVVAGGILAGVVDFGELCAGDPATDLSAAWLLLPAGAATRIFDAYAGAGRPRSAGRAGGR
;
A
#
# COMPACT_ATOMS: atom_id res chain seq x y z
N MET A 1 -3.57 -32.45 9.39
CA MET A 1 -4.04 -31.40 8.46
C MET A 1 -3.79 -30.09 9.16
N GLN A 2 -2.73 -29.37 8.79
CA GLN A 2 -2.45 -28.06 9.38
C GLN A 2 -3.44 -27.05 8.80
N ASP A 3 -4.02 -26.26 9.70
CA ASP A 3 -4.90 -25.15 9.37
C ASP A 3 -4.11 -24.10 8.58
N THR A 4 -4.47 -23.89 7.31
CA THR A 4 -3.83 -22.94 6.39
C THR A 4 -4.59 -21.62 6.33
N ALA A 5 -5.54 -21.37 7.24
CA ALA A 5 -6.25 -20.10 7.27
C ALA A 5 -5.27 -18.94 7.49
N ALA A 6 -5.38 -17.90 6.68
CA ALA A 6 -4.65 -16.66 6.91
C ALA A 6 -5.13 -16.03 8.22
N VAL A 7 -4.21 -15.43 8.98
CA VAL A 7 -4.58 -14.61 10.13
C VAL A 7 -5.40 -13.42 9.62
N GLU A 8 -6.57 -13.20 10.22
CA GLU A 8 -7.40 -12.04 9.90
C GLU A 8 -6.79 -10.76 10.48
N TRP A 9 -6.95 -9.65 9.77
CA TRP A 9 -6.57 -8.33 10.25
C TRP A 9 -7.45 -7.93 11.44
N ASP A 10 -6.84 -7.80 12.62
CA ASP A 10 -7.53 -7.58 13.90
C ASP A 10 -7.61 -6.10 14.32
N ARG A 11 -7.23 -5.17 13.43
CA ARG A 11 -7.23 -3.72 13.68
C ARG A 11 -8.26 -3.00 12.81
N PRO A 12 -8.52 -1.69 13.01
CA PRO A 12 -9.39 -0.94 12.12
C PRO A 12 -8.95 -1.09 10.66
N ALA A 13 -9.92 -1.31 9.79
CA ALA A 13 -9.69 -1.33 8.35
C ALA A 13 -9.08 -0.01 7.89
N VAL A 14 -8.10 -0.09 6.99
CA VAL A 14 -7.45 1.08 6.39
C VAL A 14 -7.88 1.23 4.94
N TRP A 15 -7.66 2.41 4.36
CA TRP A 15 -7.87 2.59 2.92
C TRP A 15 -6.84 1.76 2.17
N VAL A 16 -7.32 0.93 1.25
CA VAL A 16 -6.50 0.08 0.38
C VAL A 16 -6.90 0.34 -1.06
N HIS A 17 -5.91 0.48 -1.94
CA HIS A 17 -6.09 0.60 -3.38
C HIS A 17 -6.80 -0.63 -3.95
N GLY A 18 -6.56 -1.81 -3.39
CA GLY A 18 -7.25 -3.05 -3.75
C GLY A 18 -6.68 -3.74 -5.00
N GLY A 19 -6.24 -2.95 -5.99
CA GLY A 19 -5.62 -3.42 -7.23
C GLY A 19 -4.20 -2.91 -7.47
N LEU A 20 -3.35 -2.77 -6.43
CA LEU A 20 -2.01 -2.21 -6.62
C LEU A 20 -1.07 -3.20 -7.34
N HIS A 21 -0.62 -2.84 -8.54
CA HIS A 21 0.33 -3.63 -9.35
C HIS A 21 1.13 -2.70 -10.29
N PRO A 22 2.18 -3.21 -10.98
CA PRO A 22 3.07 -2.36 -11.79
C PRO A 22 2.39 -1.47 -12.83
N ALA A 23 1.33 -1.95 -13.49
CA ALA A 23 0.60 -1.14 -14.47
C ALA A 23 -0.16 0.06 -13.86
N ASN A 24 -0.42 0.04 -12.55
CA ASN A 24 -1.07 1.12 -11.81
C ASN A 24 -0.06 2.02 -11.07
N ALA A 25 1.25 1.75 -11.19
CA ALA A 25 2.31 2.53 -10.58
C ALA A 25 3.06 3.38 -11.62
N VAL A 26 3.12 4.69 -11.40
CA VAL A 26 3.89 5.61 -12.24
C VAL A 26 5.26 5.81 -11.61
N VAL A 27 6.32 5.57 -12.37
CA VAL A 27 7.71 5.74 -11.92
C VAL A 27 8.39 6.83 -12.74
N ALA A 28 9.06 7.77 -12.06
CA ALA A 28 9.88 8.80 -12.68
C ALA A 28 11.25 8.83 -12.00
N GLY A 29 12.32 8.74 -12.78
CA GLY A 29 13.69 8.73 -12.23
C GLY A 29 13.98 7.58 -11.26
N GLY A 30 13.29 6.43 -11.40
CA GLY A 30 13.42 5.30 -10.49
C GLY A 30 12.68 5.46 -9.16
N ILE A 31 11.87 6.51 -9.01
CA ILE A 31 11.07 6.78 -7.80
C ILE A 31 9.58 6.66 -8.14
N LEU A 32 8.79 6.09 -7.22
CA LEU A 32 7.33 6.08 -7.33
C LEU A 32 6.81 7.53 -7.34
N ALA A 33 6.24 7.94 -8.47
CA ALA A 33 5.75 9.29 -8.71
C ALA A 33 4.22 9.40 -8.55
N GLY A 34 3.50 8.29 -8.68
CA GLY A 34 2.06 8.27 -8.51
C GLY A 34 1.45 6.88 -8.60
N VAL A 35 0.18 6.80 -8.24
CA VAL A 35 -0.68 5.61 -8.35
C VAL A 35 -1.94 6.03 -9.09
N VAL A 36 -2.44 5.18 -9.99
CA VAL A 36 -3.64 5.42 -10.80
C VAL A 36 -4.61 4.25 -10.68
N ASP A 37 -5.84 4.43 -11.18
CA ASP A 37 -6.88 3.40 -11.22
C ASP A 37 -7.40 2.93 -9.83
N PHE A 38 -8.08 3.85 -9.15
CA PHE A 38 -8.67 3.63 -7.81
C PHE A 38 -10.07 2.98 -7.86
N GLY A 39 -10.42 2.24 -8.92
CA GLY A 39 -11.74 1.61 -9.05
C GLY A 39 -12.08 0.63 -7.93
N GLU A 40 -11.06 -0.03 -7.37
CA GLU A 40 -11.16 -1.05 -6.31
C GLU A 40 -10.87 -0.50 -4.90
N LEU A 41 -10.80 0.82 -4.75
CA LEU A 41 -10.52 1.47 -3.46
C LEU A 41 -11.57 1.08 -2.42
N CYS A 42 -11.13 0.46 -1.33
CA CYS A 42 -12.02 0.05 -0.25
C CYS A 42 -11.34 0.17 1.13
N ALA A 43 -12.10 -0.13 2.19
CA ALA A 43 -11.55 -0.28 3.53
C ALA A 43 -11.23 -1.75 3.77
N GLY A 44 -9.99 -2.08 4.12
CA GLY A 44 -9.58 -3.47 4.30
C GLY A 44 -8.25 -3.67 5.02
N ASP A 45 -7.71 -4.87 4.86
CA ASP A 45 -6.41 -5.29 5.38
C ASP A 45 -5.27 -4.64 4.56
N PRO A 46 -4.31 -3.92 5.19
CA PRO A 46 -3.17 -3.35 4.48
C PRO A 46 -2.32 -4.38 3.71
N ALA A 47 -2.37 -5.67 4.08
CA ALA A 47 -1.71 -6.75 3.37
C ALA A 47 -2.10 -6.81 1.88
N THR A 48 -3.33 -6.41 1.52
CA THR A 48 -3.81 -6.35 0.14
C THR A 48 -2.86 -5.52 -0.74
N ASP A 49 -2.55 -4.28 -0.34
CA ASP A 49 -1.65 -3.40 -1.09
C ASP A 49 -0.18 -3.70 -0.84
N LEU A 50 0.19 -4.09 0.38
CA LEU A 50 1.57 -4.42 0.73
C LEU A 50 2.12 -5.62 -0.06
N SER A 51 1.23 -6.52 -0.51
CA SER A 51 1.58 -7.62 -1.41
C SER A 51 2.18 -7.15 -2.75
N ALA A 52 1.88 -5.92 -3.19
CA ALA A 52 2.43 -5.36 -4.40
C ALA A 52 3.96 -5.17 -4.34
N ALA A 53 4.55 -5.15 -3.15
CA ALA A 53 6.01 -5.05 -2.98
C ALA A 53 6.77 -6.15 -3.75
N TRP A 54 6.20 -7.35 -3.83
CA TRP A 54 6.80 -8.47 -4.58
C TRP A 54 6.68 -8.33 -6.10
N LEU A 55 5.75 -7.50 -6.58
CA LEU A 55 5.56 -7.23 -8.01
C LEU A 55 6.33 -5.99 -8.48
N LEU A 56 6.46 -4.99 -7.59
CA LEU A 56 7.02 -3.68 -7.90
C LEU A 56 8.54 -3.63 -7.73
N LEU A 57 9.10 -4.47 -6.87
CA LEU A 57 10.50 -4.38 -6.48
C LEU A 57 11.33 -5.59 -6.93
N PRO A 58 12.65 -5.43 -7.08
CA PRO A 58 13.55 -6.56 -7.29
C PRO A 58 13.43 -7.60 -6.17
N ALA A 59 13.74 -8.85 -6.51
CA ALA A 59 13.77 -9.95 -5.56
C ALA A 59 14.61 -9.61 -4.31
N GLY A 60 14.07 -9.88 -3.13
CA GLY A 60 14.72 -9.59 -1.85
C GLY A 60 14.58 -8.16 -1.34
N ALA A 61 13.88 -7.27 -2.05
CA ALA A 61 13.67 -5.89 -1.60
C ALA A 61 12.35 -5.64 -0.86
N ALA A 62 11.41 -6.60 -0.87
CA ALA A 62 10.09 -6.45 -0.26
C ALA A 62 10.11 -6.08 1.23
N THR A 63 11.09 -6.60 2.00
CA THR A 63 11.21 -6.30 3.44
C THR A 63 11.39 -4.81 3.73
N ARG A 64 12.05 -4.07 2.84
CA ARG A 64 12.25 -2.61 3.00
C ARG A 64 10.94 -1.83 2.99
N ILE A 65 9.91 -2.34 2.30
CA ILE A 65 8.58 -1.71 2.29
C ILE A 65 7.93 -1.85 3.67
N PHE A 66 8.07 -2.99 4.33
CA PHE A 66 7.48 -3.20 5.66
C PHE A 66 8.13 -2.30 6.71
N ASP A 67 9.46 -2.14 6.66
CA ASP A 67 10.19 -1.21 7.54
C ASP A 67 9.72 0.24 7.31
N ALA A 68 9.61 0.66 6.05
CA ALA A 68 9.13 1.99 5.69
C ALA A 68 7.68 2.22 6.11
N TYR A 69 6.80 1.23 5.89
CA TYR A 69 5.39 1.28 6.26
C TYR A 69 5.21 1.36 7.78
N ALA A 70 5.97 0.58 8.55
CA ALA A 70 5.94 0.63 10.01
C ALA A 70 6.38 2.01 10.54
N GLY A 71 7.33 2.66 9.87
CA GLY A 71 7.79 4.02 10.18
C GLY A 71 6.85 5.15 9.74
N ALA A 72 5.94 4.90 8.79
CA ALA A 72 5.05 5.91 8.20
C ALA A 72 3.84 6.26 9.08
N GLY A 73 3.73 5.70 10.28
CA GLY A 73 2.56 5.76 11.15
C GLY A 73 2.23 7.14 11.70
N ARG A 74 1.73 8.06 10.86
CA ARG A 74 0.65 9.04 11.09
C ARG A 74 0.28 9.67 9.74
N PRO A 75 -1.01 9.81 9.39
CA PRO A 75 -1.38 10.69 8.29
C PRO A 75 -0.84 12.09 8.57
N ARG A 76 -0.03 12.66 7.66
CA ARG A 76 0.24 14.10 7.68
C ARG A 76 -1.12 14.76 7.50
N SER A 77 -1.59 15.49 8.50
CA SER A 77 -2.82 16.27 8.38
C SER A 77 -2.71 17.10 7.10
N ALA A 78 -3.58 16.83 6.13
CA ALA A 78 -3.66 17.63 4.93
C ALA A 78 -3.89 19.08 5.38
N GLY A 79 -2.88 19.93 5.19
CA GLY A 79 -3.07 21.36 5.38
C GLY A 79 -4.23 21.76 4.48
N ARG A 80 -5.34 22.18 5.09
CA ARG A 80 -6.51 22.67 4.37
C ARG A 80 -6.01 23.71 3.37
N ALA A 81 -6.07 23.38 2.07
CA ALA A 81 -5.83 24.35 1.02
C ALA A 81 -6.84 25.48 1.27
N GLY A 82 -6.36 26.59 1.81
CA GLY A 82 -7.16 27.76 2.09
C GLY A 82 -7.69 28.27 0.76
N GLY A 83 -9.01 28.26 0.63
CA GLY A 83 -9.69 28.89 -0.49
C GLY A 83 -9.28 30.35 -0.62
N ARG A 84 -9.10 30.77 -1.87
CA ARG A 84 -9.22 32.15 -2.31
C ARG A 84 -10.09 32.14 -3.55
#